data_AF-A0A7C4W4F4-F1
#
_entry.id   AF-A0A7C4W4F4-F1
#
_cell.length_a   1.000
_cell.length_b   1.000
_cell.length_c   1.000
_cell.angle_alpha   90.00
_cell.angle_beta   90.00
_cell.angle_gamma   90.00
#
_symmetry.space_group_name_H-M   'P 1'
#
loop_
_entity.id
_entity.type
_entity.pdbx_description
1 polymer ?
#
loop_
_entity_poly.entity_id
_entity_poly.type
_entity_poly.pdbx_seq_one_letter_code
_entity_poly.pdbx_strand_id
1 'polypeptide(L)'
;MDRVELEKIKNMTSEEIEQKSFKELMDSIETIKSAFLSADLDIEEQIELYSKAIILLMKAREKLASVRKQKEEIDKMYEEFINKMG
;
A
#
# COMPACT_ATOMS: atom_id res chain seq x y z
N MET A 1 -2.56 14.53 -16.65
CA MET A 1 -2.36 14.00 -15.29
C MET A 1 -2.96 14.99 -14.31
N ASP A 2 -3.74 14.54 -13.34
CA ASP A 2 -4.35 15.43 -12.33
C ASP A 2 -3.32 15.78 -11.25
N ARG A 3 -2.71 16.98 -11.35
CA ARG A 3 -1.75 17.46 -10.33
C ARG A 3 -2.39 17.60 -8.94
N VAL A 4 -3.71 17.76 -8.85
CA VAL A 4 -4.42 17.84 -7.56
C VAL A 4 -4.37 16.50 -6.84
N GLU A 5 -4.56 15.40 -7.57
CA GLU A 5 -4.47 14.06 -7.01
C GLU A 5 -3.05 13.74 -6.53
N LEU A 6 -2.03 14.10 -7.33
CA LEU A 6 -0.64 13.87 -6.97
C LEU A 6 -0.24 14.63 -5.70
N GLU A 7 -0.65 15.90 -5.57
CA GLU A 7 -0.44 16.69 -4.36
C GLU A 7 -1.15 16.12 -3.14
N LYS A 8 -2.36 15.59 -3.30
CA LYS A 8 -3.05 14.89 -2.21
C LYS A 8 -2.24 13.68 -1.74
N ILE A 9 -1.75 12.85 -2.67
CA ILE A 9 -0.94 11.68 -2.34
C ILE A 9 0.37 12.10 -1.65
N LYS A 10 1.04 13.14 -2.16
CA LYS A 10 2.29 13.68 -1.59
C LYS A 10 2.10 14.15 -0.15
N ASN A 11 0.97 14.78 0.15
CA ASN A 11 0.70 15.36 1.47
C ASN A 11 -0.04 14.42 2.43
N MET A 12 -0.36 13.18 2.02
CA MET A 12 -0.98 12.20 2.91
C MET A 12 -0.17 12.00 4.19
N THR A 13 -0.87 12.10 5.31
CA THR A 13 -0.36 11.85 6.66
C THR A 13 -0.24 10.35 6.94
N SER A 14 0.53 9.99 7.97
CA SER A 14 0.66 8.60 8.40
C SER A 14 -0.67 7.98 8.83
N GLU A 15 -1.56 8.77 9.44
CA GLU A 15 -2.90 8.31 9.85
C GLU A 15 -3.78 7.98 8.65
N GLU A 16 -3.78 8.84 7.62
CA GLU A 16 -4.51 8.58 6.38
C GLU A 16 -3.96 7.35 5.64
N ILE A 17 -2.63 7.15 5.66
CA ILE A 17 -1.99 5.95 5.09
C ILE A 17 -2.43 4.69 5.84
N GLU A 18 -2.54 4.75 7.16
CA GLU A 18 -2.94 3.63 8.00
C GLU A 18 -4.36 3.14 7.66
N GLN A 19 -5.27 4.09 7.44
CA GLN A 19 -6.69 3.82 7.17
C GLN A 19 -6.94 3.26 5.76
N LYS A 20 -6.01 3.42 4.82
CA LYS A 20 -6.18 2.91 3.45
C LYS A 20 -6.15 1.38 3.38
N SER A 21 -6.91 0.82 2.45
CA SER A 21 -6.81 -0.57 2.05
C SER A 21 -5.54 -0.82 1.24
N PHE A 22 -5.15 -2.10 1.10
CA PHE A 22 -4.03 -2.49 0.23
C PHE A 22 -4.21 -1.97 -1.20
N LYS A 23 -5.43 -2.09 -1.75
CA LYS A 23 -5.73 -1.64 -3.11
C LYS A 23 -5.52 -0.13 -3.26
N GLU A 24 -6.05 0.67 -2.35
CA GLU A 24 -5.92 2.14 -2.40
C GLU A 24 -4.47 2.61 -2.27
N LEU A 25 -3.66 1.90 -1.47
CA LEU A 25 -2.22 2.17 -1.39
C LEU A 25 -1.53 1.88 -2.73
N MET A 26 -1.84 0.74 -3.36
CA MET A 26 -1.28 0.38 -4.67
C MET A 26 -1.72 1.32 -5.79
N ASP A 27 -2.99 1.74 -5.80
CA ASP A 27 -3.51 2.72 -6.76
C ASP A 27 -2.74 4.05 -6.63
N SER A 28 -2.47 4.50 -5.40
CA SER A 28 -1.69 5.71 -5.12
C SER A 28 -0.23 5.59 -5.63
N ILE A 29 0.39 4.41 -5.49
CA ILE A 29 1.74 4.13 -5.99
C ILE A 29 1.77 4.14 -7.53
N GLU A 30 0.77 3.57 -8.18
CA GLU A 30 0.66 3.60 -9.65
C GLU A 30 0.42 5.02 -10.18
N THR A 31 -0.33 5.86 -9.46
CA THR A 31 -0.46 7.30 -9.77
C THR A 31 0.89 8.01 -9.70
N ILE A 32 1.68 7.78 -8.64
CA ILE A 32 3.04 8.34 -8.53
C ILE A 32 3.93 7.87 -9.68
N LYS A 33 3.92 6.56 -9.97
CA LYS A 33 4.72 5.96 -11.05
C LYS A 33 4.35 6.55 -12.42
N SER A 34 3.05 6.74 -12.66
CA SER A 34 2.57 7.36 -13.89
C SER A 34 3.02 8.82 -14.02
N ALA A 35 3.17 9.53 -12.89
CA ALA A 35 3.68 10.89 -12.87
C ALA A 35 5.14 10.98 -13.34
N PHE A 36 6.00 10.06 -12.90
CA PHE A 36 7.39 10.01 -13.37
C PHE A 36 7.54 9.79 -14.88
N LEU A 37 6.54 9.19 -15.54
CA LEU A 37 6.59 8.91 -16.97
C LEU A 37 5.99 10.03 -17.84
N SER A 38 5.14 10.86 -17.26
CA SER A 38 4.23 11.73 -18.04
C SER A 38 4.22 13.19 -17.63
N ALA A 39 4.83 13.54 -16.50
CA ALA A 39 4.84 14.90 -15.99
C ALA A 39 6.24 15.50 -16.01
N ASP A 40 6.29 16.78 -16.37
CA ASP A 40 7.48 17.62 -16.19
C ASP A 40 7.53 18.02 -14.70
N LEU A 41 8.14 17.14 -13.91
CA LEU A 41 8.38 17.30 -12.47
C LEU A 41 9.84 17.70 -12.29
N ASP A 42 10.10 18.67 -11.42
CA ASP A 42 11.47 18.96 -11.03
C ASP A 42 12.06 17.85 -10.14
N ILE A 43 13.36 17.91 -9.94
CA ILE A 43 14.08 16.86 -9.21
C ILE A 43 13.66 16.77 -7.73
N GLU A 44 13.26 17.88 -7.12
CA GLU A 44 12.85 17.94 -5.71
C GLU A 44 11.49 17.26 -5.54
N GLU A 45 10.52 17.62 -6.38
CA GLU A 45 9.20 16.97 -6.45
C GLU A 45 9.35 15.46 -6.68
N GLN A 46 10.28 15.06 -7.55
CA GLN A 46 10.50 13.66 -7.82
C GLN A 46 10.99 12.90 -6.58
N ILE A 47 11.95 13.46 -5.84
CA ILE A 47 12.49 12.87 -4.62
C ILE A 47 11.40 12.74 -3.56
N GLU A 48 10.57 13.76 -3.38
CA GLU A 48 9.45 13.73 -2.42
C GLU A 48 8.45 12.63 -2.76
N LEU A 49 8.06 12.52 -4.03
CA LEU A 49 7.13 11.50 -4.49
C LEU A 49 7.70 10.08 -4.37
N TYR A 50 8.99 9.90 -4.67
CA TYR A 50 9.67 8.62 -4.45
C TYR A 50 9.67 8.23 -2.97
N SER A 51 10.01 9.16 -2.08
CA SER A 51 9.97 8.94 -0.64
C SER A 51 8.56 8.55 -0.17
N LYS A 52 7.53 9.25 -0.66
CA LYS A 52 6.13 8.91 -0.36
C LYS A 52 5.76 7.52 -0.88
N ALA A 53 6.14 7.16 -2.10
CA ALA A 53 5.87 5.84 -2.68
C ALA A 53 6.48 4.71 -1.83
N ILE A 54 7.69 4.90 -1.30
CA ILE A 54 8.33 3.93 -0.40
C ILE A 54 7.49 3.74 0.87
N ILE A 55 7.02 4.82 1.49
CA ILE A 55 6.17 4.74 2.68
C ILE A 55 4.88 3.96 2.39
N LEU A 56 4.21 4.26 1.27
CA LEU A 56 3.00 3.56 0.83
C LEU A 56 3.26 2.07 0.60
N LEU A 57 4.38 1.73 -0.06
CA LEU A 57 4.79 0.35 -0.32
C LEU A 57 5.07 -0.42 0.97
N MET A 58 5.73 0.21 1.94
CA MET A 58 5.98 -0.40 3.25
C MET A 58 4.67 -0.75 3.95
N LYS A 59 3.68 0.16 3.94
CA LYS A 59 2.37 -0.10 4.53
C LYS A 59 1.60 -1.19 3.79
N ALA A 60 1.64 -1.18 2.46
CA ALA A 60 1.00 -2.22 1.65
C ALA A 60 1.59 -3.61 1.97
N ARG A 61 2.92 -3.70 2.07
CA ARG A 61 3.62 -4.93 2.47
C ARG A 61 3.19 -5.40 3.87
N GLU A 62 3.09 -4.50 4.83
CA GLU A 62 2.64 -4.82 6.19
C GLU A 62 1.24 -5.41 6.21
N LYS A 63 0.29 -4.80 5.49
CA LYS A 63 -1.08 -5.31 5.36
C LYS A 63 -1.10 -6.70 4.72
N LEU A 64 -0.30 -6.93 3.67
CA LEU A 64 -0.18 -8.25 3.05
C LEU A 64 0.38 -9.31 4.01
N ALA A 65 1.38 -8.96 4.81
CA ALA A 65 1.94 -9.86 5.82
C ALA A 65 0.90 -10.23 6.88
N SER A 66 0.10 -9.26 7.33
CA SER A 66 -1.01 -9.50 8.27
C SER A 66 -2.05 -10.48 7.71
N VAL A 67 -2.46 -10.27 6.45
CA VAL A 67 -3.42 -11.18 5.78
C VAL A 67 -2.86 -12.60 5.63
N ARG A 68 -1.57 -12.76 5.31
CA ARG A 68 -0.92 -14.08 5.23
C ARG A 68 -0.94 -14.79 6.58
N LYS A 69 -0.61 -14.08 7.66
CA LYS A 69 -0.65 -14.62 9.02
C LYS A 69 -2.06 -15.07 9.42
N GLN A 70 -3.08 -14.24 9.14
CA GLN A 70 -4.47 -14.60 9.42
C GLN A 70 -4.90 -15.86 8.65
N LYS A 71 -4.47 -15.99 7.38
CA LYS A 71 -4.73 -17.20 6.60
C LYS A 71 -4.09 -18.44 7.24
N GLU A 72 -2.81 -18.35 7.61
CA GLU A 72 -2.09 -19.46 8.27
C GLU A 72 -2.77 -19.88 9.59
N GLU A 73 -3.28 -18.94 10.37
CA GLU A 73 -4.04 -19.22 11.60
C GLU A 73 -5.36 -19.95 11.30
N ILE A 74 -6.11 -19.51 10.28
CA ILE A 74 -7.35 -20.16 9.86
C ILE A 74 -7.08 -21.58 9.35
N ASP A 75 -6.05 -21.76 8.51
CA ASP A 75 -5.68 -23.07 7.96
C ASP A 75 -5.33 -24.05 9.10
N LYS A 76 -4.57 -23.60 10.10
CA LYS A 76 -4.26 -24.39 11.30
C LYS A 76 -5.51 -24.76 12.10
N MET A 77 -6.41 -23.81 12.34
CA MET A 77 -7.67 -24.09 13.05
C MET A 77 -8.53 -25.12 12.32
N TYR A 78 -8.54 -25.06 10.98
CA TYR A 78 -9.27 -26.01 10.14
C TYR A 78 -8.68 -27.42 10.23
N GLU A 79 -7.36 -27.56 10.14
CA GLU A 79 -6.67 -28.85 10.33
C GLU A 79 -6.95 -29.46 11.71
N GLU A 80 -6.87 -28.66 12.77
CA GLU A 80 -7.17 -29.10 14.14
C GLU A 80 -8.63 -29.58 14.29
N PHE A 81 -9.57 -28.93 13.59
CA PHE A 81 -10.98 -29.31 13.62
C PHE A 81 -11.23 -30.65 12.91
N ILE A 82 -10.64 -30.85 11.72
CA ILE A 82 -10.75 -32.12 10.98
C ILE A 82 -10.17 -33.27 11.81
N ASN A 83 -8.99 -33.08 12.39
CA ASN A 83 -8.30 -34.11 13.18
C ASN A 83 -9.03 -34.48 14.49
N LYS A 84 -9.99 -33.66 14.95
CA LYS A 84 -10.84 -33.96 16.12
C LYS A 84 -12.14 -34.69 15.76
N MET A 85 -12.52 -34.72 14.48
CA MET A 85 -13.74 -35.39 13.99
C MET A 85 -13.49 -36.74 13.32
N GLY A 86 -12.24 -37.04 12.95
CA GLY A 86 -11.78 -38.37 12.48
C GLY A 86 -11.23 -39.21 13.61
#